data_AF-A0A9Y1BPM3-F1
#
_entry.id   AF-A0A9Y1BPM3-F1
#
_cell.length_a   1.000
_cell.length_b   1.000
_cell.length_c   1.000
_cell.angle_alpha   90.00
_cell.angle_beta   90.00
_cell.angle_gamma   90.00
#
_symmetry.space_group_name_H-M   'P 1'
#
loop_
_entity.id
_entity.type
_entity.pdbx_description
1 polymer ?
#
loop_
_entity_poly.entity_id
_entity_poly.type
_entity_poly.pdbx_seq_one_letter_code
_entity_poly.pdbx_strand_id
1 'polypeptide(L)'
;MNSLEVTEVIPISESATRRFQFYAGINAMVAENAKGKTTLCDIIERSICSDAHAQRYSAFARKRKTKDAYIKSSWLMDTEVQIHQALTDAGVKTTVSDRGGGKKTLPRQEYSNFLSRKLHLTLNEFQELFQSLYYKREDDFTLLGRTEETDPQLLAFFKLLNKFTSGSPDDIRLRQEINQKKTEKKELQDKLRKIEEEENKIRTVMNTIGISEVSEAILDAKYDDLSRKITEKRRELENIEKVKSRIEEEIDKETDELYNVKDEHFLNAVKELEKIKSELSLKKKERIQVQREIAAASKVGNEKYGYLKEKVSRKPKCEFCGTNLAEEWNNRLQVGCPLCGTEWAKLSRELREGLFAEPEKPDTASLELKLEEIDIEIKKLESEIRNKEVEVNEVKSAERIIQNKIIELKTKLKMREKEIKSLTQTIHSLTNQQISIKTEKEFLTTKVNLQELLRKKLDLQKRIDEKQDELDELQKLENISHERNQILENFQQATLEIFGYGMLVNPKEMSITLMVDHSTRAYESLSGGEKYFIDICLRIAVWKYLLKNGFTRQGMLIIDSPENSLDNERLGLLAEVLNSEKENFLFIVTTRNQEFYEKLDAQIIDSGKFVQTSLFDFIK
;
A
#
# COMPACT_ATOMS: atom_id res chain seq x y z
N MET A 1 47.09 0.89 -32.96
CA MET A 1 47.64 0.80 -31.60
C MET A 1 48.35 2.10 -31.33
N ASN A 2 48.09 2.71 -30.18
CA ASN A 2 48.71 3.98 -29.85
C ASN A 2 50.12 3.71 -29.32
N SER A 3 51.13 4.20 -30.03
CA SER A 3 52.56 4.02 -29.70
C SER A 3 53.12 5.34 -29.18
N LEU A 4 53.97 5.31 -28.16
CA LEU A 4 54.65 6.50 -27.63
C LEU A 4 56.13 6.22 -27.44
N GLU A 5 56.95 7.08 -28.01
CA GLU A 5 58.40 6.96 -28.01
C GLU A 5 59.05 8.29 -27.64
N VAL A 6 60.04 8.27 -26.75
CA VAL A 6 60.93 9.42 -26.56
C VAL A 6 61.93 9.36 -27.72
N THR A 7 61.83 10.29 -28.66
CA THR A 7 62.70 10.30 -29.84
C THR A 7 63.93 11.16 -29.65
N GLU A 8 63.85 12.15 -28.77
CA GLU A 8 64.94 13.10 -28.57
C GLU A 8 64.82 13.75 -27.20
N VAL A 9 65.93 13.93 -26.49
CA VAL A 9 66.00 14.84 -25.35
C VAL A 9 67.14 15.80 -25.62
N ILE A 10 66.80 17.01 -26.09
CA ILE A 10 67.74 18.02 -26.57
C ILE A 10 67.95 19.10 -25.51
N PRO A 11 69.18 19.41 -25.14
CA PRO A 11 69.52 20.63 -24.42
C PRO A 11 69.83 21.78 -25.40
N ILE A 12 69.68 23.04 -25.00
CA ILE A 12 69.89 24.18 -25.91
C ILE A 12 71.38 24.60 -26.00
N SER A 13 71.81 24.94 -27.23
CA SER A 13 73.18 25.20 -27.74
C SER A 13 74.04 26.31 -27.11
N GLU A 14 75.34 26.31 -27.49
CA GLU A 14 76.48 27.20 -27.13
C GLU A 14 76.19 28.70 -26.92
N SER A 15 75.18 29.26 -27.59
CA SER A 15 74.87 30.69 -27.47
C SER A 15 74.07 31.03 -26.21
N ALA A 16 73.29 30.08 -25.69
CA ALA A 16 72.53 30.24 -24.44
C ALA A 16 73.42 30.01 -23.20
N THR A 17 74.43 29.16 -23.32
CA THR A 17 75.36 28.75 -22.25
C THR A 17 76.44 29.78 -21.96
N ARG A 18 76.74 30.70 -22.89
CA ARG A 18 77.58 31.87 -22.57
C ARG A 18 76.87 32.91 -21.69
N ARG A 19 75.53 32.91 -21.67
CA ARG A 19 74.73 33.79 -20.76
C ARG A 19 74.36 33.10 -19.45
N PHE A 20 74.32 31.77 -19.43
CA PHE A 20 74.12 30.96 -18.23
C PHE A 20 75.43 30.39 -17.73
N GLN A 21 75.88 30.84 -16.57
CA GLN A 21 76.85 30.07 -15.80
C GLN A 21 76.18 28.75 -15.38
N PHE A 22 76.32 27.71 -16.20
CA PHE A 22 75.77 26.37 -15.97
C PHE A 22 76.16 25.84 -14.58
N TYR A 23 77.41 26.11 -14.19
CA TYR A 23 77.91 25.87 -12.84
C TYR A 23 77.27 26.75 -11.77
N ALA A 24 76.96 28.03 -12.01
CA ALA A 24 76.32 28.86 -10.99
C ALA A 24 74.82 28.59 -10.84
N GLY A 25 74.14 28.14 -11.91
CA GLY A 25 72.75 27.69 -11.85
C GLY A 25 72.62 26.39 -11.05
N ILE A 26 73.46 25.38 -11.37
CA ILE A 26 73.51 24.14 -10.60
C ILE A 26 74.10 24.37 -9.21
N ASN A 27 75.16 25.16 -9.03
CA ASN A 27 75.71 25.45 -7.69
C ASN A 27 74.78 26.33 -6.86
N ALA A 28 73.99 27.23 -7.43
CA ALA A 28 72.93 27.92 -6.70
C ALA A 28 71.80 26.94 -6.32
N MET A 29 71.48 25.98 -7.19
CA MET A 29 70.51 24.91 -6.91
C MET A 29 71.01 23.95 -5.81
N VAL A 30 72.30 23.59 -5.83
CA VAL A 30 73.00 22.73 -4.85
C VAL A 30 73.24 23.49 -3.53
N ALA A 31 73.55 24.78 -3.59
CA ALA A 31 73.77 25.63 -2.41
C ALA A 31 72.46 26.12 -1.75
N GLU A 32 71.36 26.31 -2.48
CA GLU A 32 70.04 26.56 -1.88
C GLU A 32 69.40 25.25 -1.36
N ASN A 33 69.68 24.09 -1.99
CA ASN A 33 69.37 22.76 -1.47
C ASN A 33 70.50 22.17 -0.59
N ALA A 34 71.17 23.00 0.23
CA ALA A 34 72.31 22.61 1.08
C ALA A 34 72.03 21.54 2.17
N LYS A 35 71.03 20.67 1.97
CA LYS A 35 70.87 19.38 2.64
C LYS A 35 70.92 18.17 1.69
N GLY A 36 71.34 18.37 0.44
CA GLY A 36 71.61 17.30 -0.53
C GLY A 36 70.36 16.75 -1.24
N LYS A 37 70.59 16.06 -2.37
CA LYS A 37 69.63 15.25 -3.15
C LYS A 37 68.80 15.96 -4.23
N THR A 38 69.43 16.64 -5.18
CA THR A 38 68.82 16.76 -6.52
C THR A 38 69.90 16.44 -7.55
N THR A 39 69.83 15.24 -8.12
CA THR A 39 70.78 14.76 -9.12
C THR A 39 70.38 15.24 -10.49
N LEU A 40 71.30 15.08 -11.42
CA LEU A 40 71.06 15.39 -12.80
C LEU A 40 69.89 14.58 -13.38
N CYS A 41 69.87 13.29 -13.08
CA CYS A 41 68.80 12.37 -13.43
C CYS A 41 67.44 12.81 -12.87
N ASP A 42 67.39 13.43 -11.68
CA ASP A 42 66.16 14.05 -11.16
C ASP A 42 65.67 15.20 -12.05
N ILE A 43 66.57 15.96 -12.70
CA ILE A 43 66.19 17.03 -13.63
C ILE A 43 65.67 16.43 -14.94
N ILE A 44 66.30 15.36 -15.43
CA ILE A 44 65.86 14.59 -16.60
C ILE A 44 64.45 14.02 -16.35
N GLU A 45 64.29 13.27 -15.26
CA GLU A 45 63.01 12.72 -14.80
C GLU A 45 61.96 13.82 -14.68
N ARG A 46 62.29 14.97 -14.09
CA ARG A 46 61.35 16.11 -13.98
C ARG A 46 61.00 16.78 -15.29
N SER A 47 61.87 16.71 -16.28
CA SER A 47 61.59 17.24 -17.62
C SER A 47 60.74 16.29 -18.48
N ILE A 48 60.85 14.98 -18.23
CA ILE A 48 60.17 13.92 -18.98
C ILE A 48 58.83 13.56 -18.33
N CYS A 49 58.79 13.45 -17.00
CA CYS A 49 57.75 12.71 -16.29
C CYS A 49 57.02 13.48 -15.18
N SER A 50 57.51 14.61 -14.65
CA SER A 50 56.80 15.28 -13.55
C SER A 50 56.43 16.72 -13.81
N ASP A 51 55.32 17.12 -13.21
CA ASP A 51 54.69 18.40 -13.45
C ASP A 51 55.50 19.55 -12.83
N ALA A 52 56.24 20.28 -13.66
CA ALA A 52 56.85 21.54 -13.23
C ALA A 52 55.81 22.67 -13.01
N HIS A 53 54.52 22.47 -13.31
CA HIS A 53 53.46 23.44 -13.01
C HIS A 53 52.93 23.36 -11.57
N ALA A 54 53.20 22.28 -10.82
CA ALA A 54 52.70 22.11 -9.45
C ALA A 54 53.74 22.48 -8.39
N GLN A 55 53.56 23.67 -7.80
CA GLN A 55 53.97 24.13 -6.46
C GLN A 55 55.45 24.03 -6.00
N ARG A 56 56.31 23.14 -6.51
CA ARG A 56 57.72 23.04 -6.10
C ARG A 56 58.64 24.03 -6.82
N TYR A 57 58.21 24.59 -7.95
CA TYR A 57 58.97 25.56 -8.75
C TYR A 57 58.61 27.04 -8.47
N SER A 58 57.68 27.34 -7.55
CA SER A 58 57.39 28.73 -7.17
C SER A 58 58.60 29.47 -6.56
N ALA A 59 59.63 28.73 -6.14
CA ALA A 59 60.92 29.29 -5.74
C ALA A 59 61.66 29.99 -6.90
N PHE A 60 61.52 29.49 -8.14
CA PHE A 60 62.19 30.02 -9.34
C PHE A 60 61.45 31.21 -9.95
N ALA A 61 60.11 31.24 -9.84
CA ALA A 61 59.26 32.28 -10.42
C ALA A 61 59.56 33.71 -9.92
N ARG A 62 60.27 33.86 -8.79
CA ARG A 62 60.60 35.17 -8.20
C ARG A 62 61.88 35.82 -8.73
N LYS A 63 62.70 35.14 -9.55
CA LYS A 63 63.91 35.73 -10.14
C LYS A 63 63.98 35.41 -11.63
N ARG A 64 63.35 36.25 -12.47
CA ARG A 64 63.49 36.14 -13.93
C ARG A 64 64.93 36.41 -14.34
N LYS A 65 65.47 35.64 -15.30
CA LYS A 65 66.41 36.21 -16.28
C LYS A 65 66.31 35.70 -17.73
N THR A 66 65.67 34.57 -18.07
CA THR A 66 65.51 34.16 -19.50
C THR A 66 64.23 33.37 -19.83
N LYS A 67 63.91 33.28 -21.13
CA LYS A 67 62.81 32.47 -21.71
C LYS A 67 63.32 31.19 -22.40
N ASP A 68 64.62 30.94 -22.33
CA ASP A 68 65.27 29.82 -23.00
C ASP A 68 65.04 28.52 -22.20
N ALA A 69 64.81 27.41 -22.89
CA ALA A 69 64.56 26.13 -22.22
C ALA A 69 65.86 25.45 -21.81
N TYR A 70 65.85 24.86 -20.62
CA TYR A 70 66.94 24.09 -20.03
C TYR A 70 67.04 22.70 -20.64
N ILE A 71 65.89 22.07 -20.82
CA ILE A 71 65.76 20.72 -21.40
C ILE A 71 64.59 20.77 -22.36
N LYS A 72 64.73 20.15 -23.52
CA LYS A 72 63.63 19.81 -24.41
C LYS A 72 63.52 18.30 -24.52
N SER A 73 62.30 17.80 -24.54
CA SER A 73 62.04 16.42 -24.94
C SER A 73 61.07 16.41 -26.12
N SER A 74 61.33 15.52 -27.05
CA SER A 74 60.51 15.24 -28.21
C SER A 74 59.97 13.83 -28.07
N TRP A 75 58.65 13.72 -28.14
CA TRP A 75 57.97 12.44 -28.16
C TRP A 75 57.29 12.25 -29.49
N LEU A 76 57.40 11.06 -30.05
CA LEU A 76 56.65 10.66 -31.22
C LEU A 76 55.53 9.73 -30.78
N MET A 77 54.32 10.05 -31.24
CA MET A 77 53.14 9.24 -31.01
C MET A 77 52.51 8.87 -32.35
N ASP A 78 52.25 7.58 -32.54
CA ASP A 78 51.63 7.00 -33.73
C ASP A 78 52.30 7.37 -35.05
N THR A 79 53.60 7.66 -35.01
CA THR A 79 54.43 8.13 -36.14
C THR A 79 54.05 9.49 -36.74
N GLU A 80 52.95 10.09 -36.30
CA GLU A 80 52.35 11.28 -36.91
C GLU A 80 52.25 12.48 -35.96
N VAL A 81 52.27 12.23 -34.66
CA VAL A 81 52.11 13.26 -33.64
C VAL A 81 53.42 13.49 -32.91
N GLN A 82 53.93 14.72 -32.94
CA GLN A 82 55.11 15.11 -32.18
C GLN A 82 54.72 15.97 -30.98
N ILE A 83 55.18 15.59 -29.80
CA ILE A 83 55.02 16.34 -28.56
C ILE A 83 56.38 16.90 -28.19
N HIS A 84 56.49 18.22 -28.17
CA HIS A 84 57.68 18.96 -27.79
C HIS A 84 57.47 19.57 -26.42
N GLN A 85 58.17 19.07 -25.41
CA GLN A 85 58.18 19.68 -24.08
C GLN A 85 59.47 20.46 -23.91
N ALA A 86 59.38 21.59 -23.22
CA ALA A 86 60.52 22.47 -22.96
C ALA A 86 60.46 22.96 -21.51
N LEU A 87 61.40 22.55 -20.67
CA LEU A 87 61.52 23.00 -19.29
C LEU A 87 62.19 24.38 -19.26
N THR A 88 61.56 25.38 -18.65
CA THR A 88 62.06 26.76 -18.53
C THR A 88 61.97 27.25 -17.09
N ASP A 89 62.48 28.46 -16.79
CA ASP A 89 62.26 29.15 -15.51
C ASP A 89 60.77 29.34 -15.15
N ALA A 90 59.91 29.35 -16.16
CA ALA A 90 58.47 29.53 -16.03
C ALA A 90 57.70 28.19 -15.89
N GLY A 91 58.41 27.06 -15.85
CA GLY A 91 57.85 25.71 -15.87
C GLY A 91 57.98 25.03 -17.24
N VAL A 92 57.28 23.91 -17.42
CA VAL A 92 57.29 23.15 -18.68
C VAL A 92 56.34 23.79 -19.70
N LYS A 93 56.81 23.93 -20.94
CA LYS A 93 55.99 24.35 -22.07
C LYS A 93 55.79 23.15 -23.01
N THR A 94 54.54 22.70 -23.14
CA THR A 94 54.19 21.58 -24.02
C THR A 94 53.61 22.07 -25.34
N THR A 95 54.15 21.58 -26.45
CA THR A 95 53.71 21.92 -27.79
C THR A 95 53.43 20.64 -28.56
N VAL A 96 52.24 20.51 -29.13
CA VAL A 96 51.86 19.33 -29.91
C VAL A 96 51.72 19.73 -31.38
N SER A 97 52.25 18.91 -32.28
CA SER A 97 52.02 18.99 -33.72
C SER A 97 51.49 17.66 -34.23
N ASP A 98 50.42 17.71 -35.03
CA ASP A 98 49.71 16.56 -35.60
C ASP A 98 49.70 16.68 -37.13
N ARG A 99 49.57 15.59 -37.87
CA ARG A 99 49.52 15.62 -39.34
C ARG A 99 48.30 16.43 -39.81
N GLY A 100 48.54 17.54 -40.50
CA GLY A 100 47.49 18.47 -40.96
C GLY A 100 47.05 19.51 -39.93
N GLY A 101 47.54 19.43 -38.70
CA GLY A 101 47.33 20.43 -37.65
C GLY A 101 48.59 21.26 -37.40
N GLY A 102 48.47 22.59 -37.46
CA GLY A 102 49.58 23.47 -37.06
C GLY A 102 50.06 23.21 -35.63
N LYS A 103 51.31 23.56 -35.34
CA LYS A 103 51.92 23.43 -34.00
C LYS A 103 51.14 24.25 -32.96
N LYS A 104 50.60 23.59 -31.93
CA LYS A 104 49.80 24.23 -30.86
C LYS A 104 50.46 24.07 -29.50
N THR A 105 50.58 25.15 -28.74
CA THR A 105 50.97 25.08 -27.33
C THR A 105 49.73 24.73 -26.51
N LEU A 106 49.79 23.65 -25.73
CA LEU A 106 48.68 23.18 -24.92
C LEU A 106 48.90 23.53 -23.43
N PRO A 107 47.97 24.28 -22.79
CA PRO A 107 47.92 24.40 -21.34
C PRO A 107 47.73 23.03 -20.67
N ARG A 108 48.07 22.92 -19.37
CA ARG A 108 48.01 21.66 -18.61
C ARG A 108 46.71 20.86 -18.80
N GLN A 109 45.56 21.50 -18.65
CA GLN A 109 44.26 20.81 -18.75
C GLN A 109 43.99 20.31 -20.16
N GLU A 110 44.34 21.10 -21.18
CA GLU A 110 44.20 20.71 -22.58
C GLU A 110 45.15 19.59 -22.95
N TYR A 111 46.38 19.62 -22.42
CA TYR A 111 47.34 18.53 -22.59
C TYR A 111 46.87 17.24 -21.89
N SER A 112 46.33 17.34 -20.69
CA SER A 112 45.71 16.19 -19.99
C SER A 112 44.56 15.60 -20.79
N ASN A 113 43.65 16.44 -21.31
CA ASN A 113 42.55 16.00 -22.17
C ASN A 113 43.06 15.37 -23.48
N PHE A 114 44.13 15.93 -24.06
CA PHE A 114 44.79 15.37 -25.23
C PHE A 114 45.35 13.98 -24.95
N LEU A 115 46.10 13.80 -23.86
CA LEU A 115 46.61 12.49 -23.43
C LEU A 115 45.47 11.50 -23.14
N SER A 116 44.37 11.94 -22.51
CA SER A 116 43.24 11.05 -22.21
C SER A 116 42.53 10.57 -23.47
N ARG A 117 42.51 11.38 -24.54
CA ARG A 117 41.95 10.99 -25.83
C ARG A 117 42.87 10.06 -26.61
N LYS A 118 44.19 10.26 -26.53
CA LYS A 118 45.18 9.54 -27.34
C LYS A 118 45.78 8.32 -26.66
N LEU A 119 46.03 8.36 -25.36
CA LEU A 119 46.67 7.28 -24.60
C LEU A 119 45.78 6.72 -23.49
N HIS A 120 44.54 7.21 -23.36
CA HIS A 120 43.60 6.82 -22.31
C HIS A 120 44.10 7.10 -20.88
N LEU A 121 45.12 7.93 -20.72
CA LEU A 121 45.66 8.37 -19.44
C LEU A 121 45.43 9.87 -19.24
N THR A 122 45.07 10.28 -18.03
CA THR A 122 45.21 11.68 -17.63
C THR A 122 46.68 12.05 -17.51
N LEU A 123 47.01 13.35 -17.50
CA LEU A 123 48.39 13.78 -17.29
C LEU A 123 48.98 13.20 -15.99
N ASN A 124 48.23 13.21 -14.88
CA ASN A 124 48.74 12.67 -13.62
C ASN A 124 49.00 11.15 -13.70
N GLU A 125 48.07 10.39 -14.29
CA GLU A 125 48.23 8.94 -14.47
C GLU A 125 49.39 8.59 -15.40
N PHE A 126 49.59 9.40 -16.45
CA PHE A 126 50.75 9.28 -17.35
C PHE A 126 52.06 9.48 -16.58
N GLN A 127 52.11 10.53 -15.75
CA GLN A 127 53.28 10.84 -14.93
C GLN A 127 53.58 9.72 -13.92
N GLU A 128 52.56 9.21 -13.23
CA GLU A 128 52.68 8.10 -12.29
C GLU A 128 53.16 6.80 -12.93
N LEU A 129 52.69 6.48 -14.14
CA LEU A 129 53.09 5.27 -14.87
C LEU A 129 54.56 5.36 -15.29
N PHE A 130 54.94 6.47 -15.93
CA PHE A 130 56.24 6.61 -16.54
C PHE A 130 57.34 7.00 -15.54
N GLN A 131 57.02 7.66 -14.43
CA GLN A 131 57.95 7.81 -13.31
C GLN A 131 58.34 6.44 -12.71
N SER A 132 57.35 5.55 -12.53
CA SER A 132 57.56 4.17 -12.09
C SER A 132 58.34 3.30 -13.10
N LEU A 133 58.53 3.74 -14.34
CA LEU A 133 59.24 2.99 -15.38
C LEU A 133 60.62 3.58 -15.72
N TYR A 134 60.71 4.86 -16.03
CA TYR A 134 61.92 5.48 -16.57
C TYR A 134 63.04 5.70 -15.55
N TYR A 135 62.75 5.84 -14.25
CA TYR A 135 63.76 6.31 -13.31
C TYR A 135 63.89 5.46 -12.05
N LYS A 136 65.12 4.99 -11.75
CA LYS A 136 65.48 4.30 -10.52
C LYS A 136 66.58 5.06 -9.77
N ARG A 137 66.27 5.46 -8.51
CA ARG A 137 67.18 6.18 -7.60
C ARG A 137 67.89 5.24 -6.64
N GLU A 138 69.10 5.59 -6.27
CA GLU A 138 69.93 4.86 -5.29
C GLU A 138 69.25 4.57 -3.95
N ASP A 139 68.37 5.47 -3.49
CA ASP A 139 67.68 5.38 -2.18
C ASP A 139 66.22 4.89 -2.29
N ASP A 140 65.79 4.51 -3.50
CA ASP A 140 64.47 3.95 -3.72
C ASP A 140 64.49 2.43 -3.50
N PHE A 141 64.13 2.01 -2.28
CA PHE A 141 63.95 0.59 -1.94
C PHE A 141 62.51 0.11 -2.04
N THR A 142 61.66 0.88 -2.72
CA THR A 142 60.25 0.56 -2.93
C THR A 142 60.03 0.01 -4.33
N LEU A 143 59.17 -0.99 -4.46
CA LEU A 143 58.87 -1.62 -5.74
C LEU A 143 58.24 -0.61 -6.70
N LEU A 144 58.99 -0.23 -7.74
CA LEU A 144 58.62 0.80 -8.73
C LEU A 144 58.44 2.23 -8.15
N GLY A 145 59.10 2.56 -7.03
CA GLY A 145 59.14 3.93 -6.49
C GLY A 145 57.91 4.38 -5.70
N ARG A 146 57.08 3.44 -5.22
CA ARG A 146 55.79 3.71 -4.56
C ARG A 146 55.90 3.54 -3.04
N THR A 147 55.74 4.64 -2.31
CA THR A 147 56.32 4.87 -0.97
C THR A 147 55.37 4.77 0.24
N GLU A 148 54.15 4.22 0.12
CA GLU A 148 53.27 4.10 1.29
C GLU A 148 52.73 2.68 1.53
N GLU A 149 52.72 2.30 2.81
CA GLU A 149 52.16 1.06 3.35
C GLU A 149 50.66 1.00 3.03
N THR A 150 50.30 0.33 1.94
CA THR A 150 49.13 -0.55 1.82
C THR A 150 49.08 -1.17 0.42
N ASP A 151 48.51 -2.37 0.39
CA ASP A 151 48.05 -3.20 -0.74
C ASP A 151 47.62 -2.50 -2.07
N PRO A 152 47.09 -1.25 -2.13
CA PRO A 152 46.60 -0.67 -3.38
C PRO A 152 47.64 -0.25 -4.44
N GLN A 153 48.91 0.00 -4.09
CA GLN A 153 49.80 0.81 -4.96
C GLN A 153 50.43 0.05 -6.14
N LEU A 154 50.84 -1.22 -5.98
CA LEU A 154 51.35 -2.04 -7.09
C LEU A 154 50.21 -2.50 -8.02
N LEU A 155 49.06 -2.87 -7.43
CA LEU A 155 47.86 -3.13 -8.20
C LEU A 155 47.41 -1.88 -8.99
N ALA A 156 47.58 -0.69 -8.42
CA ALA A 156 47.36 0.57 -9.13
C ALA A 156 48.34 0.76 -10.30
N PHE A 157 49.63 0.41 -10.15
CA PHE A 157 50.57 0.43 -11.27
C PHE A 157 50.12 -0.49 -12.41
N PHE A 158 49.80 -1.76 -12.12
CA PHE A 158 49.33 -2.69 -13.15
C PHE A 158 47.98 -2.27 -13.73
N LYS A 159 47.09 -1.63 -12.96
CA LYS A 159 45.87 -1.02 -13.49
C LYS A 159 46.16 0.14 -14.44
N LEU A 160 47.15 0.98 -14.14
CA LEU A 160 47.58 2.07 -15.02
C LEU A 160 48.25 1.55 -16.30
N LEU A 161 49.13 0.57 -16.16
CA LEU A 161 49.75 -0.11 -17.29
C LEU A 161 48.69 -0.79 -18.17
N ASN A 162 47.74 -1.50 -17.55
CA ASN A 162 46.60 -2.06 -18.27
C ASN A 162 45.77 -0.96 -18.92
N LYS A 163 45.53 0.19 -18.27
CA LYS A 163 44.80 1.31 -18.89
C LYS A 163 45.52 1.87 -20.12
N PHE A 164 46.86 1.88 -20.11
CA PHE A 164 47.69 2.27 -21.25
C PHE A 164 47.66 1.23 -22.39
N THR A 165 47.72 -0.06 -22.05
CA THR A 165 47.85 -1.16 -23.03
C THR A 165 46.51 -1.69 -23.53
N SER A 166 45.43 -1.63 -22.73
CA SER A 166 44.05 -2.06 -23.04
C SER A 166 43.30 -1.14 -24.02
N GLY A 167 44.02 -0.29 -24.76
CA GLY A 167 43.46 0.46 -25.89
C GLY A 167 43.08 -0.42 -27.09
N SER A 168 42.97 -1.73 -26.93
CA SER A 168 42.45 -2.66 -27.93
C SER A 168 40.95 -2.43 -28.16
N PRO A 169 40.47 -2.31 -29.41
CA PRO A 169 39.03 -2.25 -29.72
C PRO A 169 38.21 -3.40 -29.10
N ASP A 170 38.82 -4.56 -28.88
CA ASP A 170 38.16 -5.74 -28.32
C ASP A 170 37.92 -5.61 -26.81
N ASP A 171 38.82 -4.96 -26.07
CA ASP A 171 38.65 -4.68 -24.63
C ASP A 171 37.58 -3.61 -24.38
N ILE A 172 37.48 -2.63 -25.29
CA ILE A 172 36.42 -1.63 -25.25
C ILE A 172 35.06 -2.30 -25.49
N ARG A 173 34.97 -3.25 -26.42
CA ARG A 173 33.74 -4.05 -26.64
C ARG A 173 33.40 -4.89 -25.42
N LEU A 174 34.38 -5.57 -24.82
CA LEU A 174 34.15 -6.38 -23.61
C LEU A 174 33.62 -5.53 -22.45
N ARG A 175 34.20 -4.33 -22.22
CA ARG A 175 33.70 -3.40 -21.18
C ARG A 175 32.31 -2.85 -21.49
N GLN A 176 32.01 -2.56 -22.77
CA GLN A 176 30.67 -2.16 -23.18
C GLN A 176 29.65 -3.28 -22.94
N GLU A 177 30.01 -4.52 -23.25
CA GLU A 177 29.18 -5.71 -23.02
C GLU A 177 28.94 -5.94 -21.52
N ILE A 178 29.97 -5.86 -20.68
CA ILE A 178 29.84 -5.93 -19.21
C ILE A 178 28.87 -4.85 -18.70
N ASN A 179 29.00 -3.61 -19.17
CA ASN A 179 28.13 -2.52 -18.74
C ASN A 179 26.68 -2.67 -19.23
N GLN A 180 26.49 -3.18 -20.45
CA GLN A 180 25.17 -3.51 -20.97
C GLN A 180 24.50 -4.60 -20.10
N LYS A 181 25.21 -5.69 -19.81
CA LYS A 181 24.70 -6.80 -18.99
C LYS A 181 24.39 -6.36 -17.55
N LYS A 182 25.20 -5.47 -16.95
CA LYS A 182 24.87 -4.84 -15.65
C LYS A 182 23.56 -4.06 -15.69
N THR A 183 23.30 -3.35 -16.79
CA THR A 183 22.07 -2.57 -16.97
C THR A 183 20.87 -3.50 -17.13
N GLU A 184 20.97 -4.53 -17.98
CA GLU A 184 19.94 -5.55 -18.16
C GLU A 184 19.58 -6.26 -16.83
N LYS A 185 20.61 -6.64 -16.05
CA LYS A 185 20.41 -7.25 -14.72
C LYS A 185 19.66 -6.30 -13.78
N LYS A 186 20.03 -5.02 -13.77
CA LYS A 186 19.37 -4.00 -12.93
C LYS A 186 17.90 -3.83 -13.30
N GLU A 187 17.56 -3.80 -14.59
CA GLU A 187 16.17 -3.74 -15.04
C GLU A 187 15.34 -4.96 -14.58
N LEU A 188 15.94 -6.15 -14.58
CA LEU A 188 15.29 -7.36 -14.04
C LEU A 188 15.07 -7.26 -12.53
N GLN A 189 16.04 -6.74 -11.78
CA GLN A 189 15.91 -6.50 -10.34
C GLN A 189 14.81 -5.48 -10.02
N ASP A 190 14.69 -4.41 -10.82
CA ASP A 190 13.62 -3.43 -10.65
C ASP A 190 12.23 -4.04 -10.95
N LYS A 191 12.14 -4.93 -11.94
CA LYS A 191 10.90 -5.71 -12.21
C LYS A 191 10.56 -6.64 -11.05
N LEU A 192 11.56 -7.33 -10.49
CA LEU A 192 11.38 -8.20 -9.32
C LEU A 192 10.84 -7.40 -8.12
N ARG A 193 11.41 -6.23 -7.84
CA ARG A 193 10.96 -5.36 -6.74
C ARG A 193 9.49 -4.97 -6.86
N LYS A 194 9.03 -4.62 -8.08
CA LYS A 194 7.61 -4.31 -8.33
C LYS A 194 6.69 -5.50 -8.03
N ILE A 195 7.10 -6.70 -8.40
CA ILE A 195 6.34 -7.93 -8.09
C ILE A 195 6.31 -8.18 -6.59
N GLU A 196 7.39 -7.93 -5.86
CA GLU A 196 7.42 -8.06 -4.39
C GLU A 196 6.51 -7.04 -3.68
N GLU A 197 6.44 -5.82 -4.21
CA GLU A 197 5.50 -4.80 -3.75
C GLU A 197 4.04 -5.23 -3.98
N GLU A 198 3.73 -5.82 -5.14
CA GLU A 198 2.40 -6.41 -5.44
C GLU A 198 2.08 -7.63 -4.56
N GLU A 199 3.06 -8.52 -4.36
CA GLU A 199 2.95 -9.68 -3.47
C GLU A 199 2.58 -9.26 -2.04
N ASN A 200 3.25 -8.23 -1.50
CA ASN A 200 2.99 -7.71 -0.17
C ASN A 200 1.59 -7.10 -0.03
N LYS A 201 1.12 -6.37 -1.05
CA LYS A 201 -0.26 -5.84 -1.09
C LYS A 201 -1.27 -6.98 -1.03
N ILE A 202 -1.08 -8.01 -1.86
CA ILE A 202 -1.97 -9.18 -1.91
C ILE A 202 -1.94 -9.96 -0.60
N ARG A 203 -0.76 -10.19 -0.01
CA ARG A 203 -0.63 -10.86 1.30
C ARG A 203 -1.35 -10.10 2.42
N THR A 204 -1.32 -8.76 2.40
CA THR A 204 -2.01 -7.94 3.40
C THR A 204 -3.53 -8.11 3.27
N VAL A 205 -4.06 -8.13 2.05
CA VAL A 205 -5.47 -8.43 1.79
C VAL A 205 -5.82 -9.85 2.24
N MET A 206 -5.00 -10.85 1.91
CA MET A 206 -5.22 -12.24 2.30
C MET A 206 -5.16 -12.46 3.82
N ASN A 207 -4.30 -11.77 4.56
CA ASN A 207 -4.27 -11.86 6.02
C ASN A 207 -5.54 -11.33 6.69
N THR A 208 -6.31 -10.51 5.96
CA THR A 208 -7.58 -9.94 6.44
C THR A 208 -8.76 -10.87 6.14
N ILE A 209 -8.62 -11.78 5.18
CA ILE A 209 -9.70 -12.65 4.69
C ILE A 209 -9.35 -14.11 5.04
N GLY A 210 -10.14 -14.73 5.92
CA GLY A 210 -9.87 -16.07 6.43
C GLY A 210 -9.82 -17.17 5.35
N ILE A 211 -9.07 -18.24 5.65
CA ILE A 211 -8.79 -19.36 4.74
C ILE A 211 -10.00 -20.27 4.60
N SER A 212 -10.37 -20.64 3.37
CA SER A 212 -11.20 -21.80 3.07
C SER A 212 -10.63 -22.62 1.91
N GLU A 213 -10.88 -23.93 1.95
CA GLU A 213 -10.32 -24.96 1.04
C GLU A 213 -11.29 -25.43 -0.06
N VAL A 214 -12.45 -24.77 -0.20
CA VAL A 214 -13.49 -25.16 -1.17
C VAL A 214 -13.14 -24.68 -2.59
N SER A 215 -13.50 -25.43 -3.63
CA SER A 215 -13.25 -25.03 -5.02
C SER A 215 -14.26 -24.00 -5.52
N GLU A 216 -13.83 -23.11 -6.43
CA GLU A 216 -14.65 -22.02 -6.98
C GLU A 216 -15.93 -22.54 -7.66
N ALA A 217 -15.86 -23.65 -8.40
CA ALA A 217 -17.02 -24.25 -9.05
C ALA A 217 -18.09 -24.74 -8.06
N ILE A 218 -17.70 -25.21 -6.87
CA ILE A 218 -18.63 -25.62 -5.82
C ILE A 218 -19.28 -24.39 -5.17
N LEU A 219 -18.52 -23.30 -5.00
CA LEU A 219 -19.04 -22.04 -4.47
C LEU A 219 -20.03 -21.38 -5.42
N ASP A 220 -19.77 -21.40 -6.74
CA ASP A 220 -20.69 -20.88 -7.75
C ASP A 220 -22.01 -21.65 -7.76
N ALA A 221 -21.96 -22.99 -7.77
CA ALA A 221 -23.16 -23.82 -7.70
C ALA A 221 -23.98 -23.55 -6.42
N LYS A 222 -23.31 -23.35 -5.28
CA LYS A 222 -23.98 -23.01 -4.01
C LYS A 222 -24.55 -21.58 -4.02
N TYR A 223 -23.84 -20.61 -4.61
CA TYR A 223 -24.30 -19.24 -4.73
C TYR A 223 -25.56 -19.14 -5.61
N ASP A 224 -25.58 -19.86 -6.72
CA ASP A 224 -26.73 -19.92 -7.63
C ASP A 224 -27.93 -20.61 -6.97
N ASP A 225 -27.71 -21.71 -6.25
CA ASP A 225 -28.78 -22.38 -5.49
C ASP A 225 -29.37 -21.49 -4.39
N LEU A 226 -28.52 -20.76 -3.63
CA LEU A 226 -28.98 -19.79 -2.65
C LEU A 226 -29.74 -18.62 -3.30
N SER A 227 -29.25 -18.11 -4.43
CA SER A 227 -29.92 -17.04 -5.18
C SER A 227 -31.33 -17.45 -5.61
N ARG A 228 -31.48 -18.68 -6.11
CA ARG A 228 -32.77 -19.26 -6.46
C ARG A 228 -33.69 -19.39 -5.24
N LYS A 229 -33.19 -19.96 -4.13
CA LYS A 229 -33.95 -20.13 -2.88
C LYS A 229 -34.41 -18.78 -2.30
N ILE A 230 -33.55 -17.77 -2.29
CA ILE A 230 -33.90 -16.41 -1.84
C ILE A 230 -35.01 -15.83 -2.73
N THR A 231 -34.90 -16.01 -4.04
CA THR A 231 -35.90 -15.52 -5.00
C THR A 231 -37.25 -16.20 -4.81
N GLU A 232 -37.27 -17.52 -4.64
CA GLU A 232 -38.48 -18.30 -4.34
C GLU A 232 -39.13 -17.82 -3.03
N LYS A 233 -38.35 -17.67 -1.96
CA LYS A 233 -38.87 -17.22 -0.66
C LYS A 233 -39.36 -15.77 -0.69
N ARG A 234 -38.75 -14.88 -1.48
CA ARG A 234 -39.27 -13.52 -1.70
C ARG A 234 -40.61 -13.52 -2.43
N ARG A 235 -40.80 -14.40 -3.42
CA ARG A 235 -42.10 -14.55 -4.10
C ARG A 235 -43.17 -15.10 -3.15
N GLU A 236 -42.83 -16.08 -2.31
CA GLU A 236 -43.72 -16.58 -1.25
C GLU A 236 -44.12 -15.46 -0.28
N LEU A 237 -43.16 -14.65 0.16
CA LEU A 237 -43.40 -13.50 1.05
C LEU A 237 -44.36 -12.49 0.39
N GLU A 238 -44.09 -12.10 -0.86
CA GLU A 238 -44.93 -11.15 -1.61
C GLU A 238 -46.38 -11.67 -1.75
N ASN A 239 -46.55 -12.96 -2.01
CA ASN A 239 -47.88 -13.57 -2.10
C ASN A 239 -48.62 -13.53 -0.76
N ILE A 240 -47.93 -13.80 0.36
CA ILE A 240 -48.53 -13.76 1.69
C ILE A 240 -48.87 -12.32 2.09
N GLU A 241 -48.03 -11.34 1.75
CA GLU A 241 -48.30 -9.91 1.97
C GLU A 241 -49.53 -9.44 1.19
N LYS A 242 -49.70 -9.87 -0.06
CA LYS A 242 -50.92 -9.59 -0.85
C LYS A 242 -52.16 -10.19 -0.19
N VAL A 243 -52.08 -11.41 0.33
CA VAL A 243 -53.20 -12.04 1.06
C VAL A 243 -53.48 -11.29 2.37
N LYS A 244 -52.45 -10.87 3.10
CA LYS A 244 -52.58 -10.07 4.32
C LYS A 244 -53.34 -8.77 4.05
N SER A 245 -52.94 -8.02 3.01
CA SER A 245 -53.58 -6.76 2.61
C SER A 245 -55.07 -6.97 2.26
N ARG A 246 -55.42 -8.06 1.57
CA ARG A 246 -56.84 -8.39 1.31
C ARG A 246 -57.63 -8.68 2.58
N ILE A 247 -57.04 -9.39 3.55
CA ILE A 247 -57.69 -9.66 4.84
C ILE A 247 -57.89 -8.34 5.62
N GLU A 248 -56.92 -7.42 5.57
CA GLU A 248 -57.06 -6.09 6.18
C GLU A 248 -58.22 -5.29 5.54
N GLU A 249 -58.29 -5.26 4.20
CA GLU A 249 -59.41 -4.63 3.49
C GLU A 249 -60.77 -5.28 3.83
N GLU A 250 -60.83 -6.60 3.99
CA GLU A 250 -62.04 -7.31 4.41
C GLU A 250 -62.42 -6.95 5.86
N ILE A 251 -61.46 -6.86 6.78
CA ILE A 251 -61.72 -6.42 8.16
C ILE A 251 -62.29 -5.01 8.19
N ASP A 252 -61.74 -4.10 7.39
CA ASP A 252 -62.20 -2.71 7.34
C ASP A 252 -63.65 -2.65 6.82
N LYS A 253 -63.97 -3.36 5.73
CA LYS A 253 -65.35 -3.46 5.20
C LYS A 253 -66.34 -3.99 6.23
N GLU A 254 -66.02 -5.09 6.90
CA GLU A 254 -66.90 -5.67 7.93
C GLU A 254 -67.03 -4.75 9.15
N THR A 255 -65.98 -3.98 9.46
CA THR A 255 -66.02 -2.98 10.53
C THR A 255 -66.94 -1.81 10.17
N ASP A 256 -66.91 -1.35 8.93
CA ASP A 256 -67.83 -0.33 8.41
C ASP A 256 -69.27 -0.84 8.40
N GLU A 257 -69.50 -2.09 7.98
CA GLU A 257 -70.81 -2.75 8.07
C GLU A 257 -71.30 -2.86 9.52
N LEU A 258 -70.41 -3.19 10.46
CA LEU A 258 -70.75 -3.21 11.88
C LEU A 258 -71.13 -1.82 12.41
N TYR A 259 -70.45 -0.76 11.96
CA TYR A 259 -70.80 0.62 12.29
C TYR A 259 -72.20 0.96 11.76
N ASN A 260 -72.49 0.64 10.50
CA ASN A 260 -73.79 0.90 9.88
C ASN A 260 -74.94 0.14 10.59
N VAL A 261 -74.71 -1.11 11.00
CA VAL A 261 -75.69 -1.89 11.78
C VAL A 261 -75.90 -1.31 13.18
N LYS A 262 -74.87 -0.70 13.76
CA LYS A 262 -74.95 -0.01 15.06
C LYS A 262 -75.49 1.41 15.00
N ASP A 263 -75.63 1.97 13.80
CA ASP A 263 -75.99 3.37 13.62
C ASP A 263 -77.47 3.65 13.91
N GLU A 264 -77.87 4.92 13.76
CA GLU A 264 -79.16 5.55 14.11
C GLU A 264 -80.40 4.64 14.17
N HIS A 265 -80.56 3.70 13.25
CA HIS A 265 -81.69 2.77 13.17
C HIS A 265 -81.79 1.82 14.38
N PHE A 266 -80.68 1.27 14.88
CA PHE A 266 -80.70 0.39 16.06
C PHE A 266 -80.93 1.17 17.35
N LEU A 267 -80.23 2.30 17.50
CA LEU A 267 -80.43 3.21 18.64
C LEU A 267 -81.86 3.76 18.69
N ASN A 268 -82.46 4.08 17.55
CA ASN A 268 -83.85 4.52 17.46
C ASN A 268 -84.82 3.38 17.76
N ALA A 269 -84.61 2.17 17.21
CA ALA A 269 -85.47 1.02 17.51
C ALA A 269 -85.46 0.63 19.00
N VAL A 270 -84.30 0.70 19.67
CA VAL A 270 -84.19 0.47 21.12
C VAL A 270 -84.88 1.57 21.92
N LYS A 271 -84.66 2.84 21.59
CA LYS A 271 -85.32 3.99 22.25
C LYS A 271 -86.85 3.95 22.08
N GLU A 272 -87.33 3.61 20.88
CA GLU A 272 -88.76 3.45 20.59
C GLU A 272 -89.37 2.31 21.41
N LEU A 273 -88.68 1.16 21.49
CA LEU A 273 -89.13 0.02 22.29
C LEU A 273 -89.23 0.39 23.78
N GLU A 274 -88.25 1.12 24.31
CA GLU A 274 -88.28 1.62 25.71
C GLU A 274 -89.44 2.61 25.94
N LYS A 275 -89.71 3.49 24.98
CA LYS A 275 -90.84 4.43 25.02
C LYS A 275 -92.18 3.70 25.07
N ILE A 276 -92.41 2.74 24.18
CA ILE A 276 -93.64 1.95 24.13
C ILE A 276 -93.82 1.13 25.43
N LYS A 277 -92.73 0.56 25.98
CA LYS A 277 -92.76 -0.13 27.28
C LYS A 277 -93.14 0.80 28.44
N SER A 278 -92.69 2.05 28.41
CA SER A 278 -93.07 3.08 29.39
C SER A 278 -94.56 3.45 29.28
N GLU A 279 -95.07 3.64 28.06
CA GLU A 279 -96.48 3.93 27.79
C GLU A 279 -97.40 2.78 28.25
N LEU A 280 -97.01 1.52 28.00
CA LEU A 280 -97.72 0.35 28.51
C LEU A 280 -97.79 0.33 30.05
N SER A 281 -96.69 0.70 30.72
CA SER A 281 -96.64 0.79 32.19
C SER A 281 -97.61 1.84 32.74
N LEU A 282 -97.69 3.00 32.07
CA LEU A 282 -98.64 4.06 32.42
C LEU A 282 -100.10 3.61 32.23
N LYS A 283 -100.43 2.99 31.09
CA LYS A 283 -101.78 2.48 30.82
C LYS A 283 -102.21 1.37 31.77
N LYS A 284 -101.28 0.49 32.18
CA LYS A 284 -101.55 -0.51 33.24
C LYS A 284 -101.85 0.13 34.59
N LYS A 285 -101.21 1.26 34.94
CA LYS A 285 -101.54 2.02 36.16
C LYS A 285 -102.92 2.69 36.05
N GLU A 286 -103.22 3.29 34.90
CA GLU A 286 -104.52 3.93 34.62
C GLU A 286 -105.67 2.91 34.74
N ARG A 287 -105.49 1.71 34.18
CA ARG A 287 -106.42 0.58 34.35
C ARG A 287 -106.70 0.25 35.82
N ILE A 288 -105.65 0.13 36.64
CA ILE A 288 -105.78 -0.18 38.07
C ILE A 288 -106.55 0.93 38.81
N GLN A 289 -106.34 2.19 38.43
CA GLN A 289 -107.04 3.32 39.02
C GLN A 289 -108.55 3.28 38.71
N VAL A 290 -108.93 3.09 37.45
CA VAL A 290 -110.36 3.01 37.05
C VAL A 290 -111.05 1.80 37.71
N GLN A 291 -110.37 0.66 37.87
CA GLN A 291 -110.90 -0.48 38.63
C GLN A 291 -111.20 -0.14 40.10
N ARG A 292 -110.36 0.68 40.75
CA ARG A 292 -110.58 1.13 42.14
C ARG A 292 -111.77 2.08 42.24
N GLU A 293 -111.98 2.94 41.25
CA GLU A 293 -113.11 3.88 41.21
C GLU A 293 -114.46 3.15 41.05
N ILE A 294 -114.54 2.12 40.22
CA ILE A 294 -115.73 1.23 40.10
C ILE A 294 -116.04 0.55 41.44
N ALA A 295 -115.01 0.03 42.12
CA ALA A 295 -115.17 -0.61 43.43
C ALA A 295 -115.65 0.37 44.52
N ALA A 296 -115.20 1.63 44.46
CA ALA A 296 -115.61 2.67 45.41
C ALA A 296 -117.08 3.11 45.20
N ALA A 297 -117.52 3.30 43.95
CA ALA A 297 -118.89 3.68 43.62
C ALA A 297 -119.92 2.63 44.10
N SER A 298 -119.56 1.35 44.00
CA SER A 298 -120.40 0.24 44.48
C SER A 298 -120.57 0.20 46.01
N LYS A 299 -119.65 0.81 46.78
CA LYS A 299 -119.68 0.80 48.25
C LYS A 299 -120.62 1.87 48.83
N VAL A 300 -120.70 3.05 48.20
CA VAL A 300 -121.52 4.19 48.66
C VAL A 300 -123.03 3.90 48.56
N GLY A 301 -123.47 3.14 47.56
CA GLY A 301 -124.89 2.77 47.39
C GLY A 301 -125.44 1.86 48.51
N ASN A 302 -124.59 1.00 49.09
CA ASN A 302 -125.01 0.03 50.10
C ASN A 302 -125.16 0.62 51.52
N GLU A 303 -124.41 1.67 51.87
CA GLU A 303 -124.46 2.28 53.21
C GLU A 303 -125.73 3.11 53.45
N LYS A 304 -126.29 3.73 52.40
CA LYS A 304 -127.50 4.58 52.49
C LYS A 304 -128.80 3.78 52.71
N TYR A 305 -128.88 2.56 52.15
CA TYR A 305 -129.99 1.63 52.31
C TYR A 305 -130.04 1.02 53.73
N GLY A 306 -128.89 0.74 54.34
CA GLY A 306 -128.80 0.23 55.70
C GLY A 306 -129.39 1.18 56.75
N TYR A 307 -129.14 2.48 56.61
CA TYR A 307 -129.60 3.52 57.56
C TYR A 307 -131.13 3.73 57.58
N LEU A 308 -131.82 3.55 56.45
CA LEU A 308 -133.28 3.74 56.35
C LEU A 308 -134.06 2.57 56.96
N LYS A 309 -133.56 1.33 56.80
CA LYS A 309 -134.15 0.12 57.36
C LYS A 309 -134.17 0.12 58.91
N GLU A 310 -133.14 0.69 59.52
CA GLU A 310 -133.00 0.77 60.99
C GLU A 310 -133.98 1.76 61.65
N LYS A 311 -134.46 2.77 60.92
CA LYS A 311 -135.37 3.81 61.44
C LYS A 311 -136.82 3.36 61.60
N VAL A 312 -137.32 2.43 60.79
CA VAL A 312 -138.73 1.98 60.86
C VAL A 312 -138.98 0.93 61.96
N SER A 313 -137.95 0.20 62.39
CA SER A 313 -138.04 -0.75 63.50
C SER A 313 -138.37 -0.12 64.87
N ARG A 314 -138.33 1.21 65.01
CA ARG A 314 -138.53 1.93 66.29
C ARG A 314 -139.99 2.34 66.61
N LYS A 315 -140.92 2.34 65.65
CA LYS A 315 -142.37 2.56 65.91
C LYS A 315 -143.22 1.57 65.11
N PRO A 316 -143.25 0.29 65.50
CA PRO A 316 -143.77 -0.74 64.63
C PRO A 316 -145.24 -1.01 64.91
N LYS A 317 -146.08 -0.05 65.31
CA LYS A 317 -147.51 -0.32 65.64
C LYS A 317 -148.46 0.61 64.89
N CYS A 318 -149.58 0.07 64.43
CA CYS A 318 -150.68 0.85 63.85
C CYS A 318 -151.20 1.83 64.90
N GLU A 319 -151.24 3.13 64.56
CA GLU A 319 -151.64 4.21 65.47
C GLU A 319 -153.09 4.08 65.95
N PHE A 320 -153.94 3.30 65.27
CA PHE A 320 -155.37 3.17 65.57
C PHE A 320 -155.74 1.91 66.35
N CYS A 321 -155.16 0.75 66.04
CA CYS A 321 -155.49 -0.51 66.71
C CYS A 321 -154.32 -1.10 67.51
N GLY A 322 -153.15 -0.46 67.50
CA GLY A 322 -151.96 -0.89 68.25
C GLY A 322 -151.27 -2.14 67.70
N THR A 323 -151.74 -2.72 66.59
CA THR A 323 -151.17 -3.93 65.98
C THR A 323 -149.78 -3.69 65.44
N ASN A 324 -148.86 -4.64 65.65
CA ASN A 324 -147.50 -4.55 65.16
C ASN A 324 -147.45 -4.64 63.61
N LEU A 325 -146.99 -3.59 62.94
CA LEU A 325 -146.85 -3.52 61.47
C LEU A 325 -145.47 -3.99 60.98
N ALA A 326 -144.52 -4.26 61.89
CA ALA A 326 -143.19 -4.78 61.51
C ALA A 326 -143.16 -6.31 61.43
N GLU A 327 -144.07 -6.99 62.13
CA GLU A 327 -144.39 -8.40 61.87
C GLU A 327 -145.14 -8.44 60.52
N GLU A 328 -144.62 -9.21 59.56
CA GLU A 328 -145.08 -9.25 58.16
C GLU A 328 -144.53 -8.17 57.20
N TRP A 329 -143.37 -7.55 57.48
CA TRP A 329 -142.68 -6.59 56.59
C TRP A 329 -142.50 -7.07 55.13
N ASN A 330 -142.42 -8.39 54.90
CA ASN A 330 -142.29 -8.98 53.57
C ASN A 330 -143.65 -9.24 52.88
N ASN A 331 -144.77 -9.22 53.61
CA ASN A 331 -146.13 -9.40 53.08
C ASN A 331 -146.85 -8.04 53.01
N ARG A 332 -146.78 -7.42 51.84
CA ARG A 332 -147.30 -6.08 51.53
C ARG A 332 -148.83 -5.99 51.58
N LEU A 333 -149.30 -4.87 52.11
CA LEU A 333 -150.69 -4.58 52.47
C LEU A 333 -151.47 -3.92 51.32
N GLN A 334 -152.39 -4.65 50.68
CA GLN A 334 -153.09 -4.13 49.51
C GLN A 334 -154.26 -3.18 49.79
N VAL A 335 -154.75 -2.99 51.02
CA VAL A 335 -155.85 -2.00 51.23
C VAL A 335 -155.85 -1.26 52.58
N GLY A 336 -155.05 -1.67 53.57
CA GLY A 336 -154.97 -0.96 54.87
C GLY A 336 -154.32 -1.82 55.96
N CYS A 337 -154.31 -1.33 57.21
CA CYS A 337 -153.85 -2.08 58.37
C CYS A 337 -154.51 -3.47 58.39
N PRO A 338 -153.73 -4.57 58.52
CA PRO A 338 -154.25 -5.91 58.26
C PRO A 338 -155.26 -6.36 59.32
N LEU A 339 -155.30 -5.68 60.49
CA LEU A 339 -156.20 -6.02 61.59
C LEU A 339 -157.46 -5.14 61.66
N CYS A 340 -157.34 -3.83 61.40
CA CYS A 340 -158.47 -2.88 61.53
C CYS A 340 -158.98 -2.32 60.20
N GLY A 341 -158.34 -2.67 59.08
CA GLY A 341 -158.74 -2.20 57.75
C GLY A 341 -158.52 -0.70 57.50
N THR A 342 -157.83 0.01 58.39
CA THR A 342 -157.55 1.44 58.20
C THR A 342 -156.66 1.66 56.97
N GLU A 343 -157.16 2.38 55.97
CA GLU A 343 -156.43 2.71 54.74
C GLU A 343 -155.11 3.46 55.02
N TRP A 344 -154.06 3.17 54.26
CA TRP A 344 -152.72 3.76 54.38
C TRP A 344 -152.71 5.30 54.34
N ALA A 345 -153.73 5.91 53.74
CA ALA A 345 -153.88 7.37 53.66
C ALA A 345 -154.12 8.05 55.01
N LYS A 346 -154.59 7.30 56.00
CA LYS A 346 -154.88 7.82 57.34
C LYS A 346 -153.72 7.67 58.33
N LEU A 347 -152.61 7.04 57.93
CA LEU A 347 -151.40 6.94 58.75
C LEU A 347 -150.48 8.15 58.55
N SER A 348 -149.67 8.45 59.56
CA SER A 348 -148.70 9.55 59.52
C SER A 348 -147.71 9.44 58.34
N ARG A 349 -147.40 10.58 57.69
CA ARG A 349 -146.52 10.68 56.51
C ARG A 349 -145.16 10.02 56.72
N GLU A 350 -144.61 10.16 57.92
CA GLU A 350 -143.32 9.60 58.32
C GLU A 350 -143.29 8.07 58.26
N LEU A 351 -144.37 7.40 58.68
CA LEU A 351 -144.47 5.93 58.63
C LEU A 351 -144.57 5.43 57.18
N ARG A 352 -145.23 6.22 56.33
CA ARG A 352 -145.47 5.91 54.92
C ARG A 352 -144.19 5.99 54.08
N GLU A 353 -143.35 7.00 54.29
CA GLU A 353 -142.08 7.14 53.58
C GLU A 353 -141.09 6.01 53.92
N GLY A 354 -141.12 5.49 55.15
CA GLY A 354 -140.28 4.35 55.56
C GLY A 354 -140.70 2.99 55.00
N LEU A 355 -142.00 2.78 54.74
CA LEU A 355 -142.54 1.50 54.24
C LEU A 355 -142.33 1.29 52.72
N PHE A 356 -142.05 2.35 51.95
CA PHE A 356 -141.96 2.30 50.48
C PHE A 356 -140.56 2.64 49.90
N ALA A 357 -139.49 2.60 50.69
CA ALA A 357 -138.13 2.86 50.22
C ALA A 357 -137.48 1.64 49.49
N GLU A 358 -136.82 1.87 48.34
CA GLU A 358 -136.06 0.85 47.57
C GLU A 358 -134.54 1.15 47.54
N PRO A 359 -133.65 0.14 47.40
CA PRO A 359 -132.20 0.36 47.24
C PRO A 359 -131.84 0.91 45.85
N GLU A 360 -131.10 2.03 45.78
CA GLU A 360 -130.54 2.59 44.54
C GLU A 360 -129.40 1.71 43.98
N LYS A 361 -129.48 1.32 42.70
CA LYS A 361 -128.34 0.76 41.96
C LYS A 361 -127.49 1.91 41.39
N PRO A 362 -126.17 1.97 41.65
CA PRO A 362 -125.31 3.00 41.05
C PRO A 362 -125.09 2.76 39.55
N ASP A 363 -124.99 3.84 38.78
CA ASP A 363 -124.70 3.82 37.33
C ASP A 363 -123.17 3.78 37.09
N THR A 364 -122.62 2.59 36.82
CA THR A 364 -121.18 2.35 36.58
C THR A 364 -120.81 2.26 35.10
N ALA A 365 -121.77 2.40 34.18
CA ALA A 365 -121.59 2.10 32.76
C ALA A 365 -120.48 2.93 32.07
N SER A 366 -120.30 4.19 32.47
CA SER A 366 -119.27 5.06 31.89
C SER A 366 -117.84 4.69 32.28
N LEU A 367 -117.64 4.09 33.46
CA LEU A 367 -116.34 3.64 33.95
C LEU A 367 -115.96 2.28 33.36
N GLU A 368 -116.95 1.43 33.10
CA GLU A 368 -116.76 0.13 32.43
C GLU A 368 -116.33 0.30 30.97
N LEU A 369 -116.92 1.25 30.24
CA LEU A 369 -116.49 1.63 28.88
C LEU A 369 -115.04 2.13 28.85
N LYS A 370 -114.65 3.00 29.79
CA LYS A 370 -113.25 3.45 29.92
C LYS A 370 -112.30 2.29 30.21
N LEU A 371 -112.73 1.29 30.97
CA LEU A 371 -111.91 0.11 31.26
C LEU A 371 -111.64 -0.69 29.99
N GLU A 372 -112.67 -0.86 29.15
CA GLU A 372 -112.58 -1.59 27.89
C GLU A 372 -111.69 -0.86 26.87
N GLU A 373 -111.78 0.47 26.79
CA GLU A 373 -110.88 1.30 25.98
C GLU A 373 -109.41 1.13 26.41
N ILE A 374 -109.12 1.17 27.72
CA ILE A 374 -107.76 0.95 28.23
C ILE A 374 -107.27 -0.47 27.94
N ASP A 375 -108.14 -1.49 28.03
CA ASP A 375 -107.78 -2.88 27.71
C ASP A 375 -107.46 -3.08 26.21
N ILE A 376 -108.15 -2.38 25.31
CA ILE A 376 -107.85 -2.36 23.88
C ILE A 376 -106.48 -1.69 23.64
N GLU A 377 -106.21 -0.55 24.28
CA GLU A 377 -104.93 0.16 24.16
C GLU A 377 -103.75 -0.67 24.70
N ILE A 378 -103.93 -1.36 25.83
CA ILE A 378 -102.93 -2.28 26.39
C ILE A 378 -102.62 -3.41 25.40
N LYS A 379 -103.65 -4.05 24.81
CA LYS A 379 -103.45 -5.11 23.81
C LYS A 379 -102.70 -4.61 22.58
N LYS A 380 -102.99 -3.37 22.14
CA LYS A 380 -102.30 -2.73 21.02
C LYS A 380 -100.83 -2.49 21.34
N LEU A 381 -100.52 -1.87 22.48
CA LEU A 381 -99.13 -1.64 22.93
C LEU A 381 -98.36 -2.96 23.14
N GLU A 382 -99.01 -4.00 23.66
CA GLU A 382 -98.38 -5.33 23.79
C GLU A 382 -98.07 -5.98 22.43
N SER A 383 -98.90 -5.74 21.42
CA SER A 383 -98.62 -6.19 20.04
C SER A 383 -97.47 -5.41 19.39
N GLU A 384 -97.41 -4.09 19.62
CA GLU A 384 -96.34 -3.24 19.11
C GLU A 384 -94.99 -3.59 19.75
N ILE A 385 -94.96 -3.88 21.06
CA ILE A 385 -93.76 -4.38 21.75
C ILE A 385 -93.27 -5.68 21.13
N ARG A 386 -94.16 -6.66 20.89
CA ARG A 386 -93.76 -7.94 20.29
C ARG A 386 -93.10 -7.74 18.93
N ASN A 387 -93.66 -6.87 18.08
CA ASN A 387 -93.10 -6.60 16.76
C ASN A 387 -91.74 -5.89 16.86
N LYS A 388 -91.60 -4.88 17.72
CA LYS A 388 -90.33 -4.16 17.93
C LYS A 388 -89.25 -5.03 18.58
N GLU A 389 -89.63 -6.00 19.43
CA GLU A 389 -88.70 -6.98 19.99
C GLU A 389 -88.14 -7.94 18.94
N VAL A 390 -88.94 -8.32 17.94
CA VAL A 390 -88.46 -9.11 16.78
C VAL A 390 -87.43 -8.29 16.00
N GLU A 391 -87.75 -7.04 15.66
CA GLU A 391 -86.85 -6.13 14.94
C GLU A 391 -85.50 -5.95 15.67
N VAL A 392 -85.53 -5.71 16.99
CA VAL A 392 -84.30 -5.58 17.81
C VAL A 392 -83.50 -6.89 17.87
N ASN A 393 -84.16 -8.05 17.90
CA ASN A 393 -83.47 -9.34 17.92
C ASN A 393 -82.83 -9.69 16.59
N GLU A 394 -83.46 -9.33 15.47
CA GLU A 394 -82.89 -9.50 14.13
C GLU A 394 -81.59 -8.69 13.98
N VAL A 395 -81.60 -7.41 14.37
CA VAL A 395 -80.42 -6.55 14.34
C VAL A 395 -79.31 -7.07 15.26
N LYS A 396 -79.63 -7.54 16.47
CA LYS A 396 -78.66 -8.17 17.38
C LYS A 396 -78.05 -9.45 16.81
N SER A 397 -78.81 -10.22 16.03
CA SER A 397 -78.29 -11.43 15.40
C SER A 397 -77.33 -11.08 14.25
N ALA A 398 -77.66 -10.06 13.44
CA ALA A 398 -76.76 -9.52 12.42
C ALA A 398 -75.47 -8.96 13.03
N GLU A 399 -75.54 -8.20 14.12
CA GLU A 399 -74.38 -7.68 14.84
C GLU A 399 -73.43 -8.81 15.28
N ARG A 400 -73.97 -9.89 15.85
CA ARG A 400 -73.19 -11.05 16.28
C ARG A 400 -72.51 -11.77 15.11
N ILE A 401 -73.19 -11.90 13.97
CA ILE A 401 -72.63 -12.54 12.78
C ILE A 401 -71.42 -11.75 12.27
N ILE A 402 -71.54 -10.43 12.14
CA ILE A 402 -70.46 -9.55 11.68
C ILE A 402 -69.29 -9.56 12.67
N GLN A 403 -69.56 -9.48 13.98
CA GLN A 403 -68.52 -9.58 15.02
C GLN A 403 -67.73 -10.89 14.95
N ASN A 404 -68.42 -12.02 14.78
CA ASN A 404 -67.77 -13.33 14.64
C ASN A 404 -66.89 -13.38 13.38
N LYS A 405 -67.35 -12.80 12.27
CA LYS A 405 -66.58 -12.73 11.02
C LYS A 405 -65.31 -11.88 11.17
N ILE A 406 -65.40 -10.72 11.84
CA ILE A 406 -64.23 -9.89 12.19
C ILE A 406 -63.23 -10.66 13.07
N ILE A 407 -63.71 -11.43 14.06
CA ILE A 407 -62.83 -12.25 14.93
C ILE A 407 -62.10 -13.33 14.11
N GLU A 408 -62.80 -14.00 13.20
CA GLU A 408 -62.22 -15.01 12.31
C GLU A 408 -61.14 -14.39 11.41
N LEU A 409 -61.43 -13.25 10.77
CA LEU A 409 -60.49 -12.54 9.92
C LEU A 409 -59.26 -12.06 10.69
N LYS A 410 -59.42 -11.51 11.90
CA LYS A 410 -58.29 -11.13 12.78
C LYS A 410 -57.43 -12.32 13.17
N THR A 411 -58.01 -13.51 13.32
CA THR A 411 -57.26 -14.73 13.60
C THR A 411 -56.44 -15.17 12.38
N LYS A 412 -57.02 -15.11 11.18
CA LYS A 412 -56.32 -15.36 9.92
C LYS A 412 -55.18 -14.35 9.71
N LEU A 413 -55.40 -13.08 10.03
CA LEU A 413 -54.38 -12.02 9.95
C LEU A 413 -53.16 -12.35 10.83
N LYS A 414 -53.39 -12.69 12.11
CA LYS A 414 -52.30 -13.08 13.03
C LYS A 414 -51.51 -14.30 12.55
N MET A 415 -52.15 -15.26 11.89
CA MET A 415 -51.46 -16.41 11.30
C MET A 415 -50.53 -15.98 10.16
N ARG A 416 -51.00 -15.10 9.26
CA ARG A 416 -50.19 -14.56 8.16
C ARG A 416 -49.03 -13.71 8.65
N GLU A 417 -49.21 -12.90 9.69
CA GLU A 417 -48.12 -12.13 10.30
C GLU A 417 -47.00 -13.01 10.87
N LYS A 418 -47.35 -14.16 11.47
CA LYS A 418 -46.36 -15.14 11.93
C LYS A 418 -45.59 -15.79 10.77
N GLU A 419 -46.27 -16.10 9.67
CA GLU A 419 -45.65 -16.64 8.45
C GLU A 419 -44.70 -15.62 7.80
N ILE A 420 -45.09 -14.35 7.71
CA ILE A 420 -44.24 -13.25 7.21
C ILE A 420 -42.97 -13.17 8.05
N LYS A 421 -43.09 -13.21 9.38
CA LYS A 421 -41.96 -13.11 10.29
C LYS A 421 -40.99 -14.29 10.14
N SER A 422 -41.48 -15.52 10.01
CA SER A 422 -40.63 -16.70 9.83
C SER A 422 -39.93 -16.69 8.47
N LEU A 423 -40.63 -16.36 7.39
CA LEU A 423 -40.06 -16.23 6.05
C LEU A 423 -38.99 -15.15 5.98
N THR A 424 -39.21 -14.00 6.63
CA THR A 424 -38.22 -12.92 6.70
C THR A 424 -36.93 -13.37 7.38
N GLN A 425 -37.04 -14.14 8.48
CA GLN A 425 -35.87 -14.72 9.15
C GLN A 425 -35.14 -15.73 8.26
N THR A 426 -35.87 -16.57 7.52
CA THR A 426 -35.27 -17.50 6.55
C THR A 426 -34.54 -16.77 5.43
N ILE A 427 -35.14 -15.74 4.84
CA ILE A 427 -34.51 -14.92 3.79
C ILE A 427 -33.22 -14.27 4.33
N HIS A 428 -33.26 -13.74 5.55
CA HIS A 428 -32.09 -13.13 6.18
C HIS A 428 -30.96 -14.15 6.39
N SER A 429 -31.27 -15.34 6.89
CA SER A 429 -30.29 -16.43 7.06
C SER A 429 -29.66 -16.86 5.73
N LEU A 430 -30.47 -17.06 4.69
CA LEU A 430 -29.97 -17.41 3.35
C LEU A 430 -29.10 -16.29 2.76
N THR A 431 -29.46 -15.03 2.98
CA THR A 431 -28.68 -13.87 2.52
C THR A 431 -27.31 -13.82 3.20
N ASN A 432 -27.23 -14.08 4.51
CA ASN A 432 -25.96 -14.14 5.23
C ASN A 432 -25.06 -15.28 4.72
N GLN A 433 -25.64 -16.44 4.41
CA GLN A 433 -24.90 -17.54 3.77
C GLN A 433 -24.36 -17.12 2.39
N GLN A 434 -25.17 -16.42 1.60
CA GLN A 434 -24.77 -15.92 0.27
C GLN A 434 -23.61 -14.92 0.37
N ILE A 435 -23.64 -14.01 1.35
CA ILE A 435 -22.55 -13.07 1.63
C ILE A 435 -21.26 -13.82 1.98
N SER A 436 -21.35 -14.84 2.85
CA SER A 436 -20.19 -15.65 3.23
C SER A 436 -19.52 -16.32 2.02
N ILE A 437 -20.32 -16.91 1.12
CA ILE A 437 -19.82 -17.55 -0.11
C ILE A 437 -19.15 -16.54 -1.04
N LYS A 438 -19.71 -15.33 -1.15
CA LYS A 438 -19.13 -14.26 -1.98
C LYS A 438 -17.73 -13.87 -1.47
N THR A 439 -17.58 -13.66 -0.17
CA THR A 439 -16.28 -13.35 0.45
C THR A 439 -15.26 -14.48 0.22
N GLU A 440 -15.71 -15.73 0.30
CA GLU A 440 -14.88 -16.91 0.06
C GLU A 440 -14.41 -17.01 -1.40
N LYS A 441 -15.26 -16.60 -2.37
CA LYS A 441 -14.88 -16.52 -3.79
C LYS A 441 -13.81 -15.46 -4.02
N GLU A 442 -13.96 -14.27 -3.46
CA GLU A 442 -12.98 -13.18 -3.56
C GLU A 442 -11.60 -13.60 -3.00
N PHE A 443 -11.59 -14.41 -1.93
CA PHE A 443 -10.37 -15.00 -1.38
C PHE A 443 -9.67 -15.96 -2.36
N LEU A 444 -10.41 -16.88 -2.98
CA LEU A 444 -9.84 -17.85 -3.92
C LEU A 444 -9.23 -17.18 -5.15
N THR A 445 -9.90 -16.20 -5.74
CA THR A 445 -9.36 -15.43 -6.88
C THR A 445 -8.06 -14.74 -6.49
N THR A 446 -8.02 -14.13 -5.30
CA THR A 446 -6.82 -13.47 -4.77
C THR A 446 -5.66 -14.47 -4.56
N LYS A 447 -5.96 -15.68 -4.09
CA LYS A 447 -4.98 -16.77 -3.91
C LYS A 447 -4.39 -17.25 -5.24
N VAL A 448 -5.21 -17.40 -6.28
CA VAL A 448 -4.75 -17.79 -7.64
C VAL A 448 -3.81 -16.72 -8.21
N ASN A 449 -4.18 -15.44 -8.08
CA ASN A 449 -3.34 -14.33 -8.52
C ASN A 449 -1.99 -14.32 -7.79
N LEU A 450 -1.97 -14.62 -6.48
CA LEU A 450 -0.73 -14.75 -5.72
C LEU A 450 0.15 -15.90 -6.25
N GLN A 451 -0.44 -17.05 -6.58
CA GLN A 451 0.32 -18.17 -7.14
C GLN A 451 0.95 -17.84 -8.50
N GLU A 452 0.24 -17.10 -9.36
CA GLU A 452 0.79 -16.66 -10.65
C GLU A 452 1.93 -15.65 -10.46
N LEU A 453 1.79 -14.71 -9.52
CA LEU A 453 2.86 -13.78 -9.16
C LEU A 453 4.09 -14.49 -8.61
N LEU A 454 3.92 -15.49 -7.73
CA LEU A 454 5.02 -16.29 -7.21
C LEU A 454 5.77 -17.05 -8.33
N ARG A 455 5.05 -17.54 -9.36
CA ARG A 455 5.70 -18.13 -10.54
C ARG A 455 6.52 -17.12 -11.33
N LYS A 456 5.97 -15.91 -11.56
CA LYS A 456 6.69 -14.82 -12.24
C LYS A 456 7.92 -14.37 -11.45
N LYS A 457 7.81 -14.32 -10.12
CA LYS A 457 8.92 -14.03 -9.21
C LYS A 457 10.05 -15.04 -9.37
N LEU A 458 9.73 -16.33 -9.38
CA LEU A 458 10.71 -17.41 -9.56
C LEU A 458 11.41 -17.34 -10.93
N ASP A 459 10.65 -17.10 -12.01
CA ASP A 459 11.21 -16.97 -13.36
C ASP A 459 12.16 -15.77 -13.47
N LEU A 460 11.77 -14.62 -12.90
CA LEU A 460 12.65 -13.44 -12.88
C LEU A 460 13.90 -13.67 -12.03
N GLN A 461 13.77 -14.33 -10.88
CA GLN A 461 14.94 -14.67 -10.06
C GLN A 461 15.91 -15.55 -10.85
N LYS A 462 15.42 -16.57 -11.55
CA LYS A 462 16.25 -17.43 -12.39
C LYS A 462 16.98 -16.65 -13.48
N ARG A 463 16.30 -15.71 -14.16
CA ARG A 463 16.92 -14.84 -15.16
C ARG A 463 17.97 -13.91 -14.56
N ILE A 464 17.77 -13.43 -13.33
CA ILE A 464 18.76 -12.61 -12.61
C ILE A 464 20.01 -13.45 -12.30
N ASP A 465 19.82 -14.69 -11.89
CA ASP A 465 20.91 -15.62 -11.59
C ASP A 465 21.69 -15.98 -12.88
N GLU A 466 20.98 -16.31 -13.97
CA GLU A 466 21.59 -16.53 -15.30
C GLU A 466 22.41 -15.32 -15.76
N LYS A 467 21.90 -14.09 -15.57
CA LYS A 467 22.62 -12.86 -15.89
C LYS A 467 23.81 -12.60 -14.97
N GLN A 468 23.75 -13.07 -13.73
CA GLN A 468 24.87 -12.99 -12.80
C GLN A 468 25.98 -13.95 -13.22
N ASP A 469 25.65 -15.18 -13.61
CA ASP A 469 26.61 -16.16 -14.13
C ASP A 469 27.29 -15.64 -15.41
N GLU A 470 26.53 -15.09 -16.37
CA GLU A 470 27.08 -14.42 -17.57
C GLU A 470 28.06 -13.30 -17.18
N LEU A 471 27.71 -12.50 -16.16
CA LEU A 471 28.55 -11.41 -15.69
C LEU A 471 29.85 -11.92 -15.06
N ASP A 472 29.77 -12.99 -14.29
CA ASP A 472 30.93 -13.61 -13.62
C ASP A 472 31.88 -14.25 -14.64
N GLU A 473 31.36 -14.82 -15.72
CA GLU A 473 32.16 -15.28 -16.85
C GLU A 473 32.85 -14.13 -17.59
N LEU A 474 32.13 -13.05 -17.92
CA LEU A 474 32.72 -11.88 -18.57
C LEU A 474 33.77 -11.18 -17.68
N GLN A 475 33.54 -11.15 -16.36
CA GLN A 475 34.52 -10.62 -15.40
C GLN A 475 35.72 -11.55 -15.23
N LYS A 476 35.57 -12.86 -15.36
CA LYS A 476 36.71 -13.79 -15.45
C LYS A 476 37.52 -13.50 -16.69
N LEU A 477 36.89 -13.27 -17.85
CA LEU A 477 37.56 -12.87 -19.08
C LEU A 477 38.27 -11.51 -18.93
N GLU A 478 37.66 -10.53 -18.25
CA GLU A 478 38.31 -9.25 -17.90
C GLU A 478 39.51 -9.43 -16.95
N ASN A 479 39.44 -10.38 -16.02
CA ASN A 479 40.49 -10.66 -15.03
C ASN A 479 41.61 -11.57 -15.54
N ILE A 480 41.33 -12.38 -16.57
CA ILE A 480 42.32 -13.05 -17.41
C ILE A 480 42.85 -11.98 -18.39
N SER A 481 43.50 -10.96 -17.84
CA SER A 481 44.33 -10.06 -18.64
C SER A 481 45.50 -10.87 -19.18
N HIS A 482 45.39 -11.26 -20.45
CA HIS A 482 46.44 -11.93 -21.21
C HIS A 482 47.74 -11.09 -21.18
N GLU A 483 47.60 -9.76 -21.07
CA GLU A 483 48.66 -8.77 -20.94
C GLU A 483 49.40 -8.87 -19.61
N ARG A 484 48.69 -8.94 -18.47
CA ARG A 484 49.32 -9.07 -17.14
C ARG A 484 50.12 -10.36 -17.04
N ASN A 485 49.57 -11.47 -17.52
CA ASN A 485 50.25 -12.75 -17.47
C ASN A 485 51.47 -12.75 -18.41
N GLN A 486 51.38 -12.16 -19.61
CA GLN A 486 52.54 -11.97 -20.49
C GLN A 486 53.62 -11.06 -19.90
N ILE A 487 53.25 -10.00 -19.16
CA ILE A 487 54.23 -9.14 -18.46
C ILE A 487 54.93 -9.91 -17.35
N LEU A 488 54.19 -10.72 -16.59
CA LEU A 488 54.75 -11.55 -15.52
C LEU A 488 55.59 -12.71 -16.07
N GLU A 489 55.22 -13.28 -17.22
CA GLU A 489 56.04 -14.25 -17.98
C GLU A 489 57.32 -13.59 -18.52
N ASN A 490 57.22 -12.37 -19.09
CA ASN A 490 58.40 -11.61 -19.52
C ASN A 490 59.30 -11.25 -18.34
N PHE A 491 58.73 -10.99 -17.15
CA PHE A 491 59.48 -10.76 -15.92
C PHE A 491 60.18 -12.04 -15.46
N GLN A 492 59.49 -13.17 -15.46
CA GLN A 492 60.08 -14.47 -15.17
C GLN A 492 61.22 -14.79 -16.14
N GLN A 493 61.04 -14.49 -17.43
CA GLN A 493 62.03 -14.72 -18.46
C GLN A 493 63.23 -13.76 -18.32
N ALA A 494 62.99 -12.47 -18.08
CA ALA A 494 64.05 -11.50 -17.85
C ALA A 494 64.86 -11.87 -16.61
N THR A 495 64.22 -12.27 -15.51
CA THR A 495 64.93 -12.74 -14.33
C THR A 495 65.70 -14.04 -14.58
N LEU A 496 65.16 -14.97 -15.38
CA LEU A 496 65.90 -16.17 -15.81
C LEU A 496 67.15 -15.82 -16.62
N GLU A 497 67.05 -14.89 -17.57
CA GLU A 497 68.16 -14.42 -18.39
C GLU A 497 69.23 -13.68 -17.58
N ILE A 498 68.81 -12.91 -16.57
CA ILE A 498 69.67 -12.03 -15.78
C ILE A 498 70.34 -12.78 -14.61
N PHE A 499 69.60 -13.64 -13.91
CA PHE A 499 70.06 -14.32 -12.69
C PHE A 499 70.40 -15.80 -12.91
N GLY A 500 70.11 -16.35 -14.09
CA GLY A 500 70.15 -17.80 -14.33
C GLY A 500 68.97 -18.56 -13.69
N TYR A 501 68.00 -17.85 -13.10
CA TYR A 501 66.78 -18.44 -12.57
C TYR A 501 65.57 -17.49 -12.57
N GLY A 502 64.39 -18.04 -12.82
CA GLY A 502 63.16 -17.27 -12.88
C GLY A 502 62.69 -16.79 -11.51
N MET A 503 62.07 -15.62 -11.47
CA MET A 503 61.34 -15.10 -10.33
C MET A 503 59.88 -14.84 -10.74
N LEU A 504 58.95 -15.14 -9.84
CA LEU A 504 57.54 -14.78 -9.99
C LEU A 504 57.19 -13.70 -8.98
N VAL A 505 56.61 -12.59 -9.46
CA VAL A 505 56.03 -11.56 -8.59
C VAL A 505 54.55 -11.88 -8.43
N ASN A 506 54.09 -12.02 -7.18
CA ASN A 506 52.67 -12.00 -6.85
C ASN A 506 52.27 -10.57 -6.45
N PRO A 507 51.56 -9.82 -7.32
CA PRO A 507 51.24 -8.43 -7.03
C PRO A 507 50.22 -8.25 -5.90
N LYS A 508 49.45 -9.30 -5.56
CA LYS A 508 48.45 -9.27 -4.48
C LYS A 508 49.07 -9.53 -3.12
N GLU A 509 50.08 -10.38 -3.06
CA GLU A 509 50.73 -10.77 -1.80
C GLU A 509 52.06 -10.03 -1.58
N MET A 510 52.43 -9.15 -2.52
CA MET A 510 53.73 -8.44 -2.54
C MET A 510 54.89 -9.41 -2.28
N SER A 511 54.81 -10.60 -2.86
CA SER A 511 55.76 -11.68 -2.65
C SER A 511 56.51 -12.01 -3.93
N ILE A 512 57.75 -12.47 -3.75
CA ILE A 512 58.60 -12.96 -4.82
C ILE A 512 58.88 -14.42 -4.56
N THR A 513 58.50 -15.26 -5.54
CA THR A 513 58.82 -16.68 -5.54
C THR A 513 60.04 -16.91 -6.42
N LEU A 514 61.10 -17.44 -5.82
CA LEU A 514 62.29 -17.88 -6.53
C LEU A 514 62.04 -19.26 -7.12
N MET A 515 62.26 -19.45 -8.42
CA MET A 515 61.95 -20.71 -9.09
C MET A 515 62.98 -21.81 -8.89
N VAL A 516 64.18 -21.50 -8.37
CA VAL A 516 65.24 -22.49 -8.10
C VAL A 516 64.87 -23.44 -6.98
N ASP A 517 64.30 -22.90 -5.91
CA ASP A 517 64.00 -23.61 -4.68
C ASP A 517 62.52 -23.52 -4.28
N HIS A 518 61.69 -22.88 -5.12
CA HIS A 518 60.29 -22.55 -4.85
C HIS A 518 60.08 -21.76 -3.55
N SER A 519 61.14 -21.12 -3.03
CA SER A 519 61.02 -20.29 -1.83
C SER A 519 60.27 -19.01 -2.16
N THR A 520 59.23 -18.72 -1.38
CA THR A 520 58.48 -17.48 -1.48
C THR A 520 58.88 -16.57 -0.33
N ARG A 521 59.32 -15.37 -0.65
CA ARG A 521 59.72 -14.36 0.33
C ARG A 521 58.86 -13.12 0.14
N ALA A 522 58.43 -12.51 1.25
CA ALA A 522 57.81 -11.19 1.19
C ALA A 522 58.83 -10.20 0.62
N TYR A 523 58.43 -9.30 -0.29
CA TYR A 523 59.34 -8.31 -0.85
C TYR A 523 60.01 -7.48 0.25
N GLU A 524 59.27 -7.15 1.30
CA GLU A 524 59.75 -6.40 2.45
C GLU A 524 60.91 -7.07 3.19
N SER A 525 60.97 -8.41 3.21
CA SER A 525 62.02 -9.15 3.91
C SER A 525 63.33 -9.28 3.11
N LEU A 526 63.34 -8.81 1.86
CA LEU A 526 64.55 -8.76 1.03
C LEU A 526 65.48 -7.62 1.47
N SER A 527 66.79 -7.83 1.25
CA SER A 527 67.81 -6.81 1.46
C SER A 527 67.64 -5.63 0.50
N GLY A 528 68.15 -4.45 0.86
CA GLY A 528 68.08 -3.25 0.02
C GLY A 528 68.64 -3.46 -1.39
N GLY A 529 69.78 -4.17 -1.50
CA GLY A 529 70.37 -4.50 -2.80
C GLY A 529 69.56 -5.50 -3.62
N GLU A 530 68.90 -6.48 -2.98
CA GLU A 530 67.98 -7.40 -3.69
C GLU A 530 66.77 -6.64 -4.23
N LYS A 531 66.15 -5.78 -3.41
CA LYS A 531 65.03 -4.92 -3.81
C LYS A 531 65.39 -4.02 -4.99
N TYR A 532 66.54 -3.35 -4.90
CA TYR A 532 67.02 -2.44 -5.95
C TYR A 532 67.20 -3.17 -7.29
N PHE A 533 67.80 -4.35 -7.26
CA PHE A 533 68.11 -5.11 -8.47
C PHE A 533 66.87 -5.77 -9.09
N ILE A 534 65.95 -6.31 -8.27
CA ILE A 534 64.64 -6.82 -8.71
C ILE A 534 63.83 -5.74 -9.42
N ASP A 535 63.84 -4.53 -8.90
CA ASP A 535 63.14 -3.38 -9.48
C ASP A 535 63.61 -3.05 -10.89
N ILE A 536 64.93 -3.07 -11.11
CA ILE A 536 65.52 -2.86 -12.43
C ILE A 536 65.04 -3.95 -13.39
N CYS A 537 65.09 -5.21 -12.96
CA CYS A 537 64.61 -6.34 -13.77
C CYS A 537 63.12 -6.22 -14.12
N LEU A 538 62.29 -5.78 -13.16
CA LEU A 538 60.86 -5.56 -13.38
C LEU A 538 60.59 -4.46 -14.40
N ARG A 539 61.33 -3.35 -14.35
CA ARG A 539 61.22 -2.26 -15.33
C ARG A 539 61.64 -2.71 -16.73
N ILE A 540 62.76 -3.44 -16.84
CA ILE A 540 63.22 -4.02 -18.12
C ILE A 540 62.14 -4.97 -18.68
N ALA A 541 61.55 -5.82 -17.86
CA ALA A 541 60.50 -6.75 -18.27
C ALA A 541 59.24 -6.03 -18.80
N VAL A 542 58.79 -4.97 -18.11
CA VAL A 542 57.67 -4.16 -18.59
C VAL A 542 57.99 -3.49 -19.92
N TRP A 543 59.19 -2.95 -20.08
CA TRP A 543 59.63 -2.37 -21.36
C TRP A 543 59.71 -3.41 -22.49
N LYS A 544 60.27 -4.61 -22.23
CA LYS A 544 60.27 -5.71 -23.21
C LYS A 544 58.86 -6.06 -23.66
N TYR A 545 57.90 -6.08 -22.73
CA TYR A 545 56.49 -6.25 -23.07
C TYR A 545 55.96 -5.13 -23.98
N LEU A 546 56.25 -3.87 -23.65
CA LEU A 546 55.81 -2.72 -24.45
C LEU A 546 56.42 -2.72 -25.86
N LEU A 547 57.70 -3.11 -25.98
CA LEU A 547 58.41 -3.26 -27.25
C LEU A 547 57.82 -4.38 -28.12
N LYS A 548 57.69 -5.58 -27.55
CA LYS A 548 57.18 -6.77 -28.25
C LYS A 548 55.78 -6.56 -28.82
N ASN A 549 54.96 -5.78 -28.12
CA ASN A 549 53.58 -5.48 -28.52
C ASN A 549 53.44 -4.16 -29.31
N GLY A 550 54.55 -3.49 -29.64
CA GLY A 550 54.56 -2.30 -30.50
C GLY A 550 54.00 -1.03 -29.86
N PHE A 551 53.90 -0.98 -28.52
CA PHE A 551 53.51 0.23 -27.78
C PHE A 551 54.64 1.27 -27.70
N THR A 552 55.89 0.82 -27.80
CA THR A 552 57.08 1.66 -28.02
C THR A 552 58.02 0.98 -29.02
N ARG A 553 58.93 1.74 -29.62
CA ARG A 553 59.99 1.22 -30.50
C ARG A 553 61.33 1.05 -29.80
N GLN A 554 61.56 1.81 -28.73
CA GLN A 554 62.75 1.73 -27.91
C GLN A 554 62.37 1.89 -26.43
N GLY A 555 62.96 1.07 -25.56
CA GLY A 555 62.85 1.23 -24.11
C GLY A 555 63.79 2.32 -23.61
N MET A 556 63.53 2.90 -22.44
CA MET A 556 64.47 3.82 -21.80
C MET A 556 64.47 3.63 -20.29
N LEU A 557 65.66 3.63 -19.69
CA LEU A 557 65.82 3.51 -18.24
C LEU A 557 67.01 4.37 -17.76
N ILE A 558 66.75 5.18 -16.75
CA ILE A 558 67.71 6.04 -16.07
C ILE A 558 68.02 5.41 -14.70
N ILE A 559 69.30 5.15 -14.45
CA ILE A 559 69.82 4.47 -13.25
C ILE A 559 70.78 5.42 -12.54
N ASP A 560 70.47 5.76 -11.28
CA ASP A 560 71.28 6.69 -10.50
C ASP A 560 72.09 5.99 -9.41
N SER A 561 73.42 6.07 -9.52
CA SER A 561 74.41 5.55 -8.57
C SER A 561 74.11 4.13 -8.04
N PRO A 562 74.04 3.12 -8.93
CA PRO A 562 73.72 1.75 -8.55
C PRO A 562 74.73 1.15 -7.55
N GLU A 563 75.97 1.66 -7.51
CA GLU A 563 77.03 1.23 -6.60
C GLU A 563 76.71 1.45 -5.11
N ASN A 564 75.73 2.29 -4.79
CA ASN A 564 75.32 2.52 -3.40
C ASN A 564 74.38 1.43 -2.88
N SER A 565 73.75 0.67 -3.78
CA SER A 565 72.83 -0.42 -3.45
C SER A 565 73.37 -1.81 -3.79
N LEU A 566 74.35 -1.90 -4.68
CA LEU A 566 74.86 -3.16 -5.23
C LEU A 566 76.36 -3.33 -4.93
N ASP A 567 76.75 -4.56 -4.59
CA ASP A 567 78.16 -4.95 -4.49
C ASP A 567 78.79 -5.12 -5.89
N ASN A 568 80.12 -5.25 -5.93
CA ASN A 568 80.88 -5.35 -7.18
C ASN A 568 80.49 -6.57 -8.05
N GLU A 569 80.02 -7.66 -7.43
CA GLU A 569 79.55 -8.85 -8.15
C GLU A 569 78.22 -8.55 -8.87
N ARG A 570 77.23 -7.99 -8.16
CA ARG A 570 75.93 -7.59 -8.73
C ARG A 570 76.04 -6.42 -9.70
N LEU A 571 77.00 -5.52 -9.51
CA LEU A 571 77.34 -4.49 -10.50
C LEU A 571 77.90 -5.12 -11.79
N GLY A 572 78.68 -6.20 -11.69
CA GLY A 572 79.12 -6.98 -12.84
C GLY A 572 77.93 -7.54 -13.62
N LEU A 573 77.01 -8.21 -12.92
CA LEU A 573 75.78 -8.73 -13.53
C LEU A 573 74.93 -7.61 -14.14
N LEU A 574 74.76 -6.48 -13.44
CA LEU A 574 74.05 -5.33 -13.99
C LEU A 574 74.65 -4.88 -15.33
N ALA A 575 75.98 -4.76 -15.41
CA ALA A 575 76.66 -4.34 -16.62
C ALA A 575 76.40 -5.30 -17.79
N GLU A 576 76.42 -6.62 -17.54
CA GLU A 576 76.11 -7.63 -18.55
C GLU A 576 74.70 -7.47 -19.12
N VAL A 577 73.71 -7.22 -18.25
CA VAL A 577 72.32 -6.98 -18.65
C VAL A 577 72.17 -5.70 -19.47
N LEU A 578 72.79 -4.61 -19.02
CA LEU A 578 72.71 -3.33 -19.74
C LEU A 578 73.34 -3.45 -21.14
N ASN A 579 74.46 -4.16 -21.24
CA ASN A 579 75.14 -4.40 -22.51
C ASN A 579 74.37 -5.32 -23.46
N SER A 580 73.67 -6.34 -22.94
CA SER A 580 72.90 -7.27 -23.78
C SER A 580 71.62 -6.63 -24.32
N GLU A 581 71.05 -5.67 -23.59
CA GLU A 581 69.79 -5.00 -23.95
C GLU A 581 69.96 -3.66 -24.66
N LYS A 582 71.20 -3.15 -24.81
CA LYS A 582 71.49 -1.81 -25.34
C LYS A 582 70.94 -1.51 -26.75
N GLU A 583 70.69 -2.53 -27.57
CA GLU A 583 70.10 -2.35 -28.90
C GLU A 583 68.59 -2.04 -28.83
N ASN A 584 67.92 -2.54 -27.79
CA ASN A 584 66.47 -2.37 -27.59
C ASN A 584 66.15 -1.22 -26.61
N PHE A 585 67.16 -0.77 -25.84
CA PHE A 585 67.00 0.15 -24.73
C PHE A 585 68.03 1.28 -24.74
N LEU A 586 67.59 2.50 -24.48
CA LEU A 586 68.45 3.60 -24.09
C LEU A 586 68.67 3.60 -22.58
N PHE A 587 69.87 3.25 -22.14
CA PHE A 587 70.27 3.33 -20.74
C PHE A 587 71.04 4.62 -20.46
N ILE A 588 70.65 5.35 -19.41
CA ILE A 588 71.40 6.49 -18.87
C ILE A 588 71.83 6.13 -17.46
N VAL A 589 73.13 6.00 -17.23
CA VAL A 589 73.67 5.56 -15.94
C VAL A 589 74.60 6.62 -15.37
N THR A 590 74.32 7.07 -14.15
CA THR A 590 75.26 7.89 -13.36
C THR A 590 75.95 6.98 -12.35
N THR A 591 77.28 6.98 -12.34
CA THR A 591 78.06 6.17 -11.40
C THR A 591 79.39 6.84 -11.07
N ARG A 592 79.86 6.63 -9.85
CA ARG A 592 81.21 7.01 -9.39
C ARG A 592 82.16 5.81 -9.34
N ASN A 593 81.66 4.60 -9.58
CA ASN A 593 82.45 3.38 -9.53
C ASN A 593 83.14 3.15 -10.88
N GLN A 594 84.47 3.31 -10.90
CA GLN A 594 85.28 3.12 -12.10
C GLN A 594 85.23 1.69 -12.64
N GLU A 595 85.30 0.69 -11.77
CA GLU A 595 85.24 -0.72 -12.18
C GLU A 595 83.90 -1.08 -12.82
N PHE A 596 82.83 -0.35 -12.49
CA PHE A 596 81.52 -0.56 -13.07
C PHE A 596 81.38 0.09 -14.45
N TYR A 597 81.74 1.38 -14.61
CA TYR A 597 81.60 2.01 -15.93
C TYR A 597 82.57 1.43 -16.98
N GLU A 598 83.71 0.87 -16.56
CA GLU A 598 84.65 0.19 -17.46
C GLU A 598 84.09 -1.13 -18.02
N LYS A 599 83.09 -1.73 -17.36
CA LYS A 599 82.39 -2.94 -17.84
C LYS A 599 81.25 -2.63 -18.80
N LEU A 600 80.82 -1.36 -18.88
CA LEU A 600 79.73 -0.96 -19.76
C LEU A 600 80.27 -0.69 -21.16
N ASP A 601 79.63 -1.28 -22.16
CA ASP A 601 79.84 -0.92 -23.57
C ASP A 601 79.05 0.36 -23.87
N ALA A 602 79.51 1.43 -23.24
CA ALA A 602 78.82 2.71 -23.18
C ALA A 602 79.77 3.86 -23.54
N GLN A 603 79.17 4.95 -24.00
CA GLN A 603 79.87 6.21 -24.13
C GLN A 603 80.08 6.81 -22.73
N ILE A 604 81.31 6.72 -22.22
CA ILE A 604 81.68 7.29 -20.92
C ILE A 604 81.82 8.82 -21.03
N ILE A 605 81.18 9.54 -20.13
CA ILE A 605 81.26 11.00 -20.04
C ILE A 605 81.84 11.38 -18.68
N ASP A 606 83.11 11.80 -18.67
CA ASP A 606 83.79 12.27 -17.46
C ASP A 606 83.38 13.70 -17.11
N SER A 607 82.59 13.85 -16.05
CA SER A 607 82.13 15.14 -15.53
C SER A 607 83.27 16.06 -15.04
N GLY A 608 84.47 15.54 -14.78
CA GLY A 608 85.61 16.28 -14.25
C GLY A 608 86.54 16.92 -15.28
N LYS A 609 86.47 16.51 -16.56
CA LYS A 609 87.42 16.95 -17.63
C LYS A 609 86.81 17.84 -18.71
N PHE A 610 85.49 18.03 -18.71
CA PHE A 610 84.79 18.87 -19.68
C PHE A 610 84.31 20.17 -19.05
N VAL A 611 84.61 21.31 -19.70
CA VAL A 611 83.85 22.55 -19.45
C VAL A 611 82.49 22.36 -20.12
N GLN A 612 81.54 21.78 -19.38
CA GLN A 612 80.19 21.45 -19.85
C GLN A 612 79.47 22.68 -20.40
N THR A 613 79.12 22.65 -21.69
CA THR A 613 78.13 23.57 -22.27
C THR A 613 76.72 23.06 -22.03
N SER A 614 76.49 21.76 -22.17
CA SER A 614 75.23 21.16 -21.81
C SER A 614 75.43 19.68 -21.52
N LEU A 615 74.45 19.12 -20.83
CA LEU A 615 74.54 17.82 -20.20
C LEU A 615 73.95 16.70 -21.07
N PHE A 616 73.09 17.06 -22.02
CA PHE A 616 72.44 16.14 -22.95
C PHE A 616 72.93 16.30 -24.39
N ASP A 617 74.10 16.93 -24.60
CA ASP A 617 74.71 17.10 -25.94
C ASP A 617 75.04 15.75 -26.63
N PHE A 618 74.62 14.62 -26.03
CA PHE A 618 75.09 13.27 -26.30
C PHE A 618 73.98 12.24 -26.56
N ILE A 619 72.69 12.63 -26.49
CA ILE A 619 71.62 11.78 -27.04
C ILE A 619 71.54 12.10 -28.53
N LYS A 620 72.08 11.20 -29.35
CA LYS A 620 71.91 11.19 -30.81
C LYS A 620 71.18 9.94 -31.23
#